data_AF-A0A5Q4ZMN0-F1
#
_entry.id   AF-A0A5Q4ZMN0-F1
#
_cell.length_a   1.000
_cell.length_b   1.000
_cell.length_c   1.000
_cell.angle_alpha   90.00
_cell.angle_beta   90.00
_cell.angle_gamma   90.00
#
_symmetry.space_group_name_H-M   'P 1'
#
loop_
_entity.id
_entity.type
_entity.pdbx_description
1 polymer ?
#
loop_
_entity_poly.entity_id
_entity_poly.type
_entity_poly.pdbx_seq_one_letter_code
_entity_poly.pdbx_strand_id
1 'polypeptide(L)'
;MKTPRLRLHGLTRRHTIAMLAALLTFSMSANHSALAQTENTTGVTYSGTVGEAKVGMTLVLHGKAIGEGHYFYYRYLKDIALTGQQSGSNLTLQEANGTFNLHFVGNGSNGEKPLDFPNSVGLAGTWSGGGKTLPVKLALEGMSPADANAGHLYAMITDETDETFEARAQGFYFAALKGDPKQAARFVHFPLRVNWGAARHETIDSANQLAANWHRIFTPRYLAALRDAVPHDMPVIRSQYAMLGAGLAFFTDKGVEVLNAKQ
;
A
#
# COMPACT_ATOMS: atom_id res chain seq x y z
N MET A 1 -74.68 -31.69 15.81
CA MET A 1 -73.64 -30.82 15.24
C MET A 1 -72.27 -31.44 15.51
N LYS A 2 -71.54 -31.72 14.43
CA LYS A 2 -70.11 -32.10 14.25
C LYS A 2 -69.45 -33.19 15.12
N THR A 3 -68.86 -34.11 14.36
CA THR A 3 -68.24 -35.42 14.61
C THR A 3 -66.77 -35.35 15.08
N PRO A 4 -66.24 -36.36 15.79
CA PRO A 4 -64.83 -36.50 16.18
C PRO A 4 -64.06 -37.51 15.30
N ARG A 5 -62.72 -37.63 15.47
CA ARG A 5 -61.88 -38.85 15.26
C ARG A 5 -60.41 -38.56 15.67
N LEU A 6 -59.86 -39.18 16.74
CA LEU A 6 -59.25 -40.54 16.91
C LEU A 6 -57.82 -40.62 16.34
N ARG A 7 -56.75 -41.06 17.04
CA ARG A 7 -56.45 -42.33 17.78
C ARG A 7 -55.03 -42.17 18.44
N LEU A 8 -54.67 -42.56 19.68
CA LEU A 8 -54.47 -43.90 20.34
C LEU A 8 -53.67 -44.90 19.48
N HIS A 9 -52.54 -45.53 19.85
CA HIS A 9 -52.00 -46.20 21.06
C HIS A 9 -50.45 -46.33 20.84
N GLY A 10 -49.54 -46.73 21.72
CA GLY A 10 -49.53 -47.53 22.95
C GLY A 10 -48.22 -48.35 23.02
N LEU A 11 -47.78 -48.64 24.25
CA LEU A 11 -46.47 -49.13 24.73
C LEU A 11 -45.87 -50.45 24.17
N THR A 12 -44.54 -50.43 24.07
CA THR A 12 -43.48 -51.43 24.43
C THR A 12 -43.78 -52.94 24.57
N ARG A 13 -42.92 -53.77 23.93
CA ARG A 13 -42.22 -54.92 24.58
C ARG A 13 -41.00 -55.38 23.79
N ARG A 14 -40.03 -55.95 24.52
CA ARG A 14 -38.65 -56.29 24.14
C ARG A 14 -38.47 -57.78 23.74
N HIS A 15 -37.36 -58.02 23.03
CA HIS A 15 -36.57 -59.25 22.80
C HIS A 15 -36.96 -60.14 21.62
N THR A 16 -36.11 -60.22 20.58
CA THR A 16 -35.08 -61.26 20.38
C THR A 16 -34.20 -60.96 19.15
N ILE A 17 -32.98 -61.49 19.17
CA ILE A 17 -31.86 -61.30 18.24
C ILE A 17 -32.11 -61.94 16.87
N ALA A 18 -31.74 -61.25 15.80
CA ALA A 18 -31.33 -61.86 14.53
C ALA A 18 -30.33 -60.94 13.81
N MET A 19 -29.16 -61.48 13.49
CA MET A 19 -28.16 -60.86 12.63
C MET A 19 -28.72 -60.65 11.22
N LEU A 20 -28.46 -59.50 10.61
CA LEU A 20 -28.15 -59.43 9.18
C LEU A 20 -27.30 -58.19 8.89
N ALA A 21 -26.13 -58.45 8.30
CA ALA A 21 -25.20 -57.43 7.84
C ALA A 21 -25.78 -56.66 6.65
N ALA A 22 -25.67 -55.33 6.69
CA ALA A 22 -25.76 -54.50 5.49
C ALA A 22 -24.71 -53.39 5.62
N LEU A 23 -23.71 -53.46 4.73
CA LEU A 23 -22.72 -52.42 4.49
C LEU A 23 -23.41 -51.06 4.31
N LEU A 24 -23.14 -50.10 5.18
CA LEU A 24 -23.28 -48.68 4.84
C LEU A 24 -21.89 -48.11 4.56
N THR A 25 -21.71 -47.78 3.29
CA THR A 25 -20.60 -47.03 2.74
C THR A 25 -20.40 -45.73 3.51
N PHE A 26 -19.20 -45.55 4.08
CA PHE A 26 -18.73 -44.25 4.53
C PHE A 26 -18.68 -43.32 3.33
N SER A 27 -19.66 -42.42 3.22
CA SER A 27 -19.52 -41.23 2.38
C SER A 27 -18.44 -40.35 3.02
N MET A 28 -17.20 -40.52 2.58
CA MET A 28 -16.15 -39.53 2.83
C MET A 28 -16.65 -38.20 2.29
N SER A 29 -16.98 -37.28 3.19
CA SER A 29 -17.04 -35.86 2.88
C SER A 29 -15.69 -35.51 2.28
N ALA A 30 -15.67 -35.27 0.97
CA ALA A 30 -14.52 -34.65 0.33
C ALA A 30 -14.34 -33.30 1.02
N ASN A 31 -13.35 -33.23 1.92
CA ASN A 31 -12.75 -31.98 2.32
C ASN A 31 -12.35 -31.29 1.02
N HIS A 32 -13.18 -30.38 0.54
CA HIS A 32 -12.71 -29.33 -0.33
C HIS A 32 -11.79 -28.50 0.55
N SER A 33 -10.53 -28.94 0.63
CA SER A 33 -9.43 -28.01 0.81
C SER A 33 -9.57 -27.07 -0.38
N ALA A 34 -10.29 -25.97 -0.17
CA ALA A 34 -10.12 -24.78 -0.97
C ALA A 34 -8.64 -24.48 -0.86
N LEU A 35 -7.87 -24.88 -1.88
CA LEU A 35 -6.59 -24.27 -2.16
C LEU A 35 -6.94 -22.79 -2.24
N ALA A 36 -6.57 -22.04 -1.19
CA ALA A 36 -6.51 -20.60 -1.27
C ALA A 36 -5.61 -20.32 -2.46
N GLN A 37 -6.24 -20.02 -3.59
CA GLN A 37 -5.55 -19.56 -4.77
C GLN A 37 -4.95 -18.25 -4.28
N THR A 38 -3.63 -18.22 -4.10
CA THR A 38 -2.90 -16.99 -3.82
C THR A 38 -3.21 -16.06 -4.97
N GLU A 39 -4.20 -15.19 -4.79
CA GLU A 39 -4.53 -14.20 -5.79
C GLU A 39 -3.29 -13.32 -5.91
N ASN A 40 -2.68 -13.33 -7.10
CA ASN A 40 -1.55 -12.48 -7.41
C ASN A 40 -2.04 -11.03 -7.28
N THR A 41 -1.70 -10.44 -6.14
CA THR A 41 -2.09 -9.09 -5.80
C THR A 41 -0.99 -8.15 -6.28
N THR A 42 -1.36 -7.05 -6.93
CA THR A 42 -0.39 -6.09 -7.46
C THR A 42 -0.70 -4.71 -6.91
N GLY A 43 0.27 -4.11 -6.22
CA GLY A 43 0.21 -2.71 -5.82
C GLY A 43 0.63 -1.81 -6.97
N VAL A 44 -0.18 -0.82 -7.28
CA VAL A 44 0.08 0.20 -8.31
C VAL A 44 0.12 1.56 -7.65
N THR A 45 1.23 2.26 -7.81
CA THR A 45 1.50 3.55 -7.16
C THR A 45 1.52 4.65 -8.20
N TYR A 46 0.90 5.77 -7.86
CA TYR A 46 0.81 6.96 -8.69
C TYR A 46 1.16 8.21 -7.89
N SER A 47 1.72 9.20 -8.56
CA SER A 47 1.90 10.55 -8.03
C SER A 47 1.33 11.58 -8.99
N GLY A 48 0.86 12.72 -8.48
CA GLY A 48 0.39 13.78 -9.35
C GLY A 48 -0.46 14.82 -8.63
N THR A 49 -1.59 15.18 -9.22
CA THR A 49 -2.42 16.30 -8.77
C THR A 49 -3.91 16.04 -8.82
N VAL A 50 -4.62 16.60 -7.84
CA VAL A 50 -6.07 16.86 -7.86
C VAL A 50 -6.26 18.37 -7.76
N GLY A 51 -6.70 19.00 -8.84
CA GLY A 51 -6.59 20.46 -8.99
C GLY A 51 -5.13 20.89 -8.95
N GLU A 52 -4.78 21.79 -8.03
CA GLU A 52 -3.40 22.23 -7.80
C GLU A 52 -2.69 21.45 -6.68
N ALA A 53 -3.42 20.61 -5.95
CA ALA A 53 -2.88 19.91 -4.79
C ALA A 53 -2.12 18.65 -5.21
N LYS A 54 -0.87 18.50 -4.75
CA LYS A 54 -0.07 17.29 -4.95
C LYS A 54 -0.66 16.11 -4.16
N VAL A 55 -0.80 14.96 -4.80
CA VAL A 55 -1.34 13.73 -4.22
C VAL A 55 -0.48 12.52 -4.59
N GLY A 56 -0.53 11.50 -3.71
CA GLY A 56 -0.12 10.14 -4.02
C GLY A 56 -1.34 9.24 -3.99
N MET A 57 -1.31 8.15 -4.76
CA MET A 57 -2.39 7.17 -4.82
C MET A 57 -1.81 5.78 -4.95
N THR A 58 -2.32 4.86 -4.14
CA THR A 58 -1.98 3.44 -4.19
C THR A 58 -3.25 2.64 -4.42
N LEU A 59 -3.22 1.77 -5.43
CA LEU A 59 -4.31 0.85 -5.74
C LEU A 59 -3.80 -0.59 -5.63
N VAL A 60 -4.58 -1.44 -4.99
CA VAL A 60 -4.32 -2.88 -4.89
C VAL A 60 -5.19 -3.60 -5.92
N LEU A 61 -4.56 -4.40 -6.78
CA LEU A 61 -5.25 -5.14 -7.84
C LEU A 61 -5.30 -6.63 -7.53
N HIS A 62 -6.49 -7.23 -7.68
CA HIS A 62 -6.70 -8.68 -7.68
C HIS A 62 -6.88 -9.14 -9.13
N GLY A 63 -5.77 -9.51 -9.78
CA GLY A 63 -5.74 -9.70 -11.23
C GLY A 63 -6.03 -8.40 -11.99
N LYS A 64 -7.24 -8.26 -12.55
CA LYS A 64 -7.70 -7.03 -13.23
C LYS A 64 -8.71 -6.22 -12.40
N ALA A 65 -9.18 -6.76 -11.29
CA ALA A 65 -10.12 -6.07 -10.42
C ALA A 65 -9.38 -5.11 -9.49
N ILE A 66 -9.96 -3.95 -9.24
CA ILE A 66 -9.48 -3.02 -8.21
C ILE A 66 -10.05 -3.52 -6.88
N GLY A 67 -9.16 -3.86 -5.95
CA GLY A 67 -9.49 -4.17 -4.57
C GLY A 67 -9.52 -2.91 -3.72
N GLU A 68 -8.76 -2.92 -2.64
CA GLU A 68 -8.56 -1.76 -1.79
C GLU A 68 -7.64 -0.74 -2.46
N GLY A 69 -7.82 0.52 -2.11
CA GLY A 69 -6.90 1.57 -2.49
C GLY A 69 -7.05 2.77 -1.59
N HIS A 70 -6.14 3.71 -1.75
CA HIS A 70 -6.21 4.98 -1.06
C HIS A 70 -5.50 6.05 -1.88
N TYR A 71 -5.81 7.30 -1.56
CA TYR A 71 -4.98 8.42 -1.97
C TYR A 71 -4.79 9.35 -0.78
N PHE A 72 -3.78 10.20 -0.86
CA PHE A 72 -3.48 11.16 0.18
C PHE A 72 -2.96 12.45 -0.44
N TYR A 73 -3.17 13.56 0.26
CA TYR A 73 -2.55 14.82 -0.10
C TYR A 73 -1.17 14.90 0.53
N TYR A 74 -0.16 15.31 -0.25
CA TYR A 74 1.23 15.43 0.23
C TYR A 74 1.36 16.33 1.47
N ARG A 75 0.46 17.32 1.60
CA ARG A 75 0.43 18.23 2.75
C ARG A 75 -0.02 17.55 4.06
N TYR A 76 -0.87 16.53 3.96
CA TYR A 76 -1.53 15.92 5.12
C TYR A 76 -1.01 14.52 5.42
N LEU A 77 -0.49 13.80 4.42
CA LEU A 77 0.02 12.42 4.54
C LEU A 77 -0.97 11.51 5.28
N LYS A 78 -2.26 11.69 4.96
CA LYS A 78 -3.35 10.96 5.56
C LYS A 78 -4.15 10.31 4.45
N ASP A 79 -4.33 9.01 4.60
CA ASP A 79 -5.05 8.21 3.64
C ASP A 79 -6.54 8.54 3.64
N ILE A 80 -7.05 8.56 2.42
CA ILE A 80 -8.46 8.63 2.10
C ILE A 80 -8.75 7.38 1.29
N ALA A 81 -9.52 6.48 1.91
CA ALA A 81 -9.86 5.19 1.34
C ALA A 81 -10.58 5.35 0.00
N LEU A 82 -10.22 4.48 -0.93
CA LEU A 82 -10.80 4.36 -2.26
C LEU A 82 -11.32 2.95 -2.47
N THR A 83 -12.49 2.87 -3.07
CA THR A 83 -12.99 1.66 -3.72
C THR A 83 -13.23 1.98 -5.17
N GLY A 84 -13.13 1.01 -6.08
CA GLY A 84 -13.33 1.35 -7.47
C GLY A 84 -13.57 0.16 -8.39
N GLN A 85 -13.82 0.51 -9.64
CA GLN A 85 -14.04 -0.44 -10.70
C GLN A 85 -13.44 0.08 -12.00
N GLN A 86 -12.97 -0.84 -12.83
CA GLN A 86 -12.51 -0.57 -14.18
C GLN A 86 -13.58 -1.01 -15.19
N SER A 87 -13.88 -0.16 -16.16
CA SER A 87 -14.74 -0.48 -17.31
C SER A 87 -14.04 -0.08 -18.60
N GLY A 88 -13.47 -1.06 -19.31
CA GLY A 88 -12.62 -0.79 -20.46
C GLY A 88 -11.37 -0.01 -20.05
N SER A 89 -11.13 1.13 -20.69
CA SER A 89 -10.01 2.04 -20.37
C SER A 89 -10.36 3.15 -19.38
N ASN A 90 -11.54 3.09 -18.76
CA ASN A 90 -11.97 4.04 -17.74
C ASN A 90 -11.95 3.39 -16.34
N LEU A 91 -11.65 4.20 -15.33
CA LEU A 91 -11.69 3.83 -13.92
C LEU A 91 -12.63 4.80 -13.20
N THR A 92 -13.52 4.25 -12.38
CA THR A 92 -14.30 5.03 -11.42
C THR A 92 -13.85 4.64 -10.03
N LEU A 93 -13.29 5.60 -9.28
CA LEU A 93 -12.88 5.41 -7.88
C LEU A 93 -13.75 6.28 -6.98
N GLN A 94 -14.26 5.73 -5.89
CA GLN A 94 -15.11 6.40 -4.92
C GLN A 94 -14.39 6.55 -3.59
N GLU A 95 -14.46 7.75 -3.04
CA GLU A 95 -14.20 8.05 -1.64
C GLU A 95 -15.53 8.40 -0.94
N ALA A 96 -15.51 8.65 0.36
CA ALA A 96 -16.72 8.93 1.14
C ALA A 96 -17.59 10.09 0.61
N ASN A 97 -16.98 11.14 0.05
CA ASN A 97 -17.68 12.36 -0.37
C ASN A 97 -17.35 12.81 -1.81
N GLY A 98 -16.82 11.90 -2.63
CA GLY A 98 -16.30 12.26 -3.94
C GLY A 98 -16.10 11.06 -4.86
N THR A 99 -15.93 11.35 -6.14
CA THR A 99 -15.73 10.35 -7.18
C THR A 99 -14.68 10.81 -8.16
N PHE A 100 -13.70 9.96 -8.40
CA PHE A 100 -12.77 10.04 -9.50
C PHE A 100 -13.37 9.36 -10.73
N ASN A 101 -13.40 10.08 -11.85
CA ASN A 101 -13.67 9.52 -13.17
C ASN A 101 -12.41 9.70 -14.01
N LEU A 102 -11.70 8.60 -14.20
CA LEU A 102 -10.35 8.56 -14.78
C LEU A 102 -10.32 7.71 -16.04
N HIS A 103 -9.32 7.94 -16.86
CA HIS A 103 -8.93 7.09 -17.97
C HIS A 103 -7.41 6.90 -17.96
N PHE A 104 -6.94 5.79 -18.52
CA PHE A 104 -5.52 5.54 -18.68
C PHE A 104 -4.89 6.49 -19.70
N VAL A 105 -3.66 6.91 -19.41
CA VAL A 105 -2.82 7.72 -20.31
C VAL A 105 -1.71 6.83 -20.86
N GLY A 106 -1.52 6.82 -22.18
CA GLY A 106 -0.45 6.09 -22.85
C GLY A 106 0.75 6.98 -23.19
N ASN A 107 1.87 6.37 -23.58
CA ASN A 107 3.06 7.07 -24.07
C ASN A 107 3.02 7.39 -25.58
N GLY A 108 1.90 7.12 -26.25
CA GLY A 108 1.73 7.31 -27.69
C GLY A 108 2.23 6.15 -28.58
N SER A 109 2.87 5.13 -28.01
CA SER A 109 3.38 3.97 -28.79
C SER A 109 2.40 2.80 -28.89
N ASN A 110 1.25 2.90 -28.22
CA ASN A 110 0.32 1.78 -28.03
C ASN A 110 -0.61 1.53 -29.24
N GLY A 111 -0.60 2.44 -30.23
CA GLY A 111 -1.48 2.36 -31.41
C GLY A 111 -2.94 2.36 -31.01
N GLU A 112 -3.72 1.41 -31.57
CA GLU A 112 -5.15 1.23 -31.28
C GLU A 112 -5.42 0.28 -30.10
N LYS A 113 -4.38 -0.23 -29.43
CA LYS A 113 -4.59 -1.16 -28.31
C LYS A 113 -5.25 -0.42 -27.14
N PRO A 114 -6.33 -0.96 -26.55
CA PRO A 114 -6.93 -0.39 -25.35
C PRO A 114 -5.89 -0.29 -24.22
N LEU A 115 -5.95 0.83 -23.49
CA LEU A 115 -5.06 1.06 -22.37
C LEU A 115 -5.58 0.38 -21.10
N ASP A 116 -4.66 -0.15 -20.32
CA ASP A 116 -4.83 -0.79 -19.02
C ASP A 116 -3.64 -0.52 -18.09
N PHE A 117 -3.64 -1.09 -16.88
CA PHE A 117 -2.57 -0.89 -15.89
C PHE A 117 -1.17 -1.21 -16.47
N PRO A 118 -0.89 -2.41 -17.04
CA PRO A 118 0.43 -2.75 -17.56
C PRO A 118 0.97 -1.86 -18.69
N ASN A 119 0.10 -1.27 -19.52
CA ASN A 119 0.54 -0.54 -20.72
C ASN A 119 0.33 0.98 -20.65
N SER A 120 -0.13 1.52 -19.53
CA SER A 120 -0.30 2.95 -19.29
C SER A 120 0.94 3.59 -18.65
N VAL A 121 1.04 4.90 -18.75
CA VAL A 121 2.04 5.73 -18.03
C VAL A 121 1.41 6.59 -16.94
N GLY A 122 0.10 6.46 -16.72
CA GLY A 122 -0.62 7.28 -15.77
C GLY A 122 -2.14 7.23 -15.93
N LEU A 123 -2.81 8.08 -15.16
CA LEU A 123 -4.25 8.29 -15.16
C LEU A 123 -4.55 9.78 -15.30
N ALA A 124 -5.61 10.12 -16.02
CA ALA A 124 -6.10 11.48 -16.10
C ALA A 124 -7.63 11.51 -16.05
N GLY A 125 -8.20 12.64 -15.66
CA GLY A 125 -9.65 12.81 -15.64
C GLY A 125 -10.07 13.86 -14.65
N THR A 126 -11.08 13.55 -13.84
CA THR A 126 -11.63 14.49 -12.87
C THR A 126 -11.94 13.82 -11.54
N TRP A 127 -11.87 14.61 -10.48
CA TRP A 127 -12.48 14.32 -9.20
C TRP A 127 -13.69 15.24 -9.03
N SER A 128 -14.82 14.72 -8.55
CA SER A 128 -16.01 15.53 -8.25
C SER A 128 -16.51 15.22 -6.85
N GLY A 129 -16.73 16.26 -6.04
CA GLY A 129 -17.18 16.14 -4.65
C GLY A 129 -17.50 17.52 -4.06
N GLY A 130 -18.47 17.57 -3.14
CA GLY A 130 -18.84 18.82 -2.45
C GLY A 130 -19.22 19.98 -3.38
N GLY A 131 -19.85 19.69 -4.53
CA GLY A 131 -20.24 20.70 -5.53
C GLY A 131 -19.10 21.23 -6.40
N LYS A 132 -17.91 20.64 -6.33
CA LYS A 132 -16.74 21.01 -7.15
C LYS A 132 -16.33 19.87 -8.06
N THR A 133 -15.72 20.22 -9.19
CA THR A 133 -15.02 19.29 -10.07
C THR A 133 -13.60 19.81 -10.29
N LEU A 134 -12.62 18.96 -10.05
CA LEU A 134 -11.20 19.28 -10.15
C LEU A 134 -10.53 18.38 -11.20
N PRO A 135 -9.61 18.92 -12.03
CA PRO A 135 -8.84 18.10 -12.95
C PRO A 135 -7.90 17.17 -12.17
N VAL A 136 -7.70 15.96 -12.69
CA VAL A 136 -6.80 14.96 -12.12
C VAL A 136 -5.77 14.56 -13.15
N LYS A 137 -4.49 14.54 -12.74
CA LYS A 137 -3.36 14.06 -13.53
C LYS A 137 -2.43 13.29 -12.61
N LEU A 138 -2.23 12.01 -12.92
CA LEU A 138 -1.44 11.07 -12.14
C LEU A 138 -0.45 10.37 -13.07
N ALA A 139 0.83 10.39 -12.73
CA ALA A 139 1.87 9.60 -13.38
C ALA A 139 2.03 8.26 -12.64
N LEU A 140 2.26 7.19 -13.40
CA LEU A 140 2.59 5.89 -12.83
C LEU A 140 4.00 5.94 -12.24
N GLU A 141 4.13 5.64 -10.95
CA GLU A 141 5.42 5.56 -10.25
C GLU A 141 5.97 4.14 -10.26
N GLY A 142 5.10 3.14 -10.12
CA GLY A 142 5.52 1.75 -10.16
C GLY A 142 4.39 0.76 -9.97
N MET A 143 4.68 -0.46 -10.40
CA MET A 143 3.87 -1.65 -10.14
C MET A 143 4.75 -2.69 -9.45
N SER A 144 4.28 -3.25 -8.35
CA SER A 144 5.00 -4.30 -7.64
C SER A 144 4.04 -5.36 -7.13
N PRO A 145 4.48 -6.62 -6.99
CA PRO A 145 3.69 -7.61 -6.27
C PRO A 145 3.35 -7.06 -4.89
N ALA A 146 2.05 -6.94 -4.61
CA ALA A 146 1.60 -6.73 -3.25
C ALA A 146 1.50 -8.13 -2.63
N ASP A 147 2.26 -8.36 -1.57
CA ASP A 147 2.10 -9.60 -0.83
C ASP A 147 0.76 -9.54 -0.07
N ALA A 148 -0.25 -10.22 -0.60
CA ALA A 148 -1.55 -10.33 0.02
C ALA A 148 -1.47 -10.91 1.46
N ASN A 149 -0.38 -11.59 1.81
CA ASN A 149 -0.16 -12.20 3.12
C ASN A 149 0.69 -11.33 4.06
N ALA A 150 1.35 -10.29 3.56
CA ALA A 150 2.19 -9.41 4.38
C ALA A 150 1.36 -8.63 5.41
N GLY A 151 0.06 -8.43 5.15
CA GLY A 151 -0.86 -7.73 6.05
C GLY A 151 -0.67 -6.20 6.10
N HIS A 152 0.49 -5.67 5.66
CA HIS A 152 0.80 -4.24 5.56
C HIS A 152 2.05 -3.99 4.68
N LEU A 153 2.28 -2.74 4.26
CA LEU A 153 3.29 -2.36 3.26
C LEU A 153 4.73 -2.66 3.70
N TYR A 154 5.05 -2.46 4.98
CA TYR A 154 6.41 -2.59 5.52
C TYR A 154 6.70 -3.92 6.21
N ALA A 155 5.87 -4.95 6.04
CA ALA A 155 5.99 -6.22 6.74
C ALA A 155 7.32 -6.96 6.50
N MET A 156 7.98 -6.70 5.36
CA MET A 156 9.31 -7.27 5.06
C MET A 156 10.45 -6.59 5.84
N ILE A 157 10.18 -5.46 6.50
CA ILE A 157 11.15 -4.65 7.24
C ILE A 157 10.88 -4.74 8.75
N THR A 158 9.61 -4.73 9.15
CA THR A 158 9.20 -4.62 10.56
C THR A 158 7.84 -5.26 10.80
N ASP A 159 7.59 -5.67 12.06
CA ASP A 159 6.28 -6.12 12.54
C ASP A 159 5.41 -4.93 13.04
N GLU A 160 5.93 -3.70 13.02
CA GLU A 160 5.18 -2.49 13.37
C GLU A 160 4.13 -2.15 12.30
N THR A 161 3.08 -1.43 12.71
CA THR A 161 2.09 -0.91 11.74
C THR A 161 2.73 0.09 10.78
N ASP A 162 2.19 0.18 9.57
CA ASP A 162 2.67 1.16 8.58
C ASP A 162 2.62 2.59 9.11
N GLU A 163 1.56 2.95 9.84
CA GLU A 163 1.43 4.26 10.50
C GLU A 163 2.59 4.55 11.47
N THR A 164 3.01 3.56 12.25
CA THR A 164 4.12 3.73 13.21
C THR A 164 5.45 3.90 12.49
N PHE A 165 5.68 3.08 11.46
CA PHE A 165 6.88 3.15 10.63
C PHE A 165 6.97 4.50 9.90
N GLU A 166 5.89 4.94 9.27
CA GLU A 166 5.85 6.20 8.54
C GLU A 166 5.91 7.41 9.47
N ALA A 167 5.32 7.37 10.65
CA ALA A 167 5.48 8.43 11.65
C ALA A 167 6.96 8.68 11.98
N ARG A 168 7.78 7.61 12.05
CA ARG A 168 9.23 7.72 12.22
C ARG A 168 9.90 8.39 11.03
N ALA A 169 9.55 7.97 9.81
CA ALA A 169 10.09 8.55 8.58
C ALA A 169 9.71 10.02 8.38
N GLN A 170 8.44 10.35 8.65
CA GLN A 170 7.90 11.71 8.68
C GLN A 170 8.61 12.57 9.73
N GLY A 171 8.87 12.01 10.92
CA GLY A 171 9.64 12.67 11.97
C GLY A 171 11.03 13.12 11.50
N PHE A 172 11.77 12.22 10.83
CA PHE A 172 13.05 12.55 10.21
C PHE A 172 12.89 13.62 9.13
N TYR A 173 11.95 13.42 8.20
CA TYR A 173 11.68 14.29 7.06
C TYR A 173 11.42 15.74 7.49
N PHE A 174 10.50 15.95 8.44
CA PHE A 174 10.13 17.29 8.90
C PHE A 174 11.27 17.93 9.70
N ALA A 175 12.00 17.16 10.51
CA ALA A 175 13.15 17.68 11.24
C ALA A 175 14.29 18.13 10.29
N ALA A 176 14.56 17.35 9.25
CA ALA A 176 15.52 17.70 8.21
C ALA A 176 15.13 18.99 7.47
N LEU A 177 13.88 19.11 7.05
CA LEU A 177 13.38 20.33 6.37
C LEU A 177 13.38 21.57 7.28
N LYS A 178 13.18 21.39 8.59
CA LYS A 178 13.28 22.47 9.59
C LYS A 178 14.73 22.87 9.89
N GLY A 179 15.71 22.06 9.50
CA GLY A 179 17.11 22.27 9.85
C GLY A 179 17.41 21.99 11.32
N ASP A 180 16.68 21.04 11.93
CA ASP A 180 16.81 20.68 13.35
C ASP A 180 17.61 19.36 13.51
N PRO A 181 18.95 19.42 13.63
CA PRO A 181 19.78 18.22 13.74
C PRO A 181 19.47 17.38 14.97
N LYS A 182 19.12 18.03 16.09
CA LYS A 182 18.82 17.34 17.35
C LYS A 182 17.55 16.52 17.20
N GLN A 183 16.51 17.09 16.60
CA GLN A 183 15.26 16.38 16.39
C GLN A 183 15.42 15.27 15.32
N ALA A 184 16.15 15.53 14.24
CA ALA A 184 16.37 14.54 13.18
C ALA A 184 17.13 13.31 13.70
N ALA A 185 18.13 13.51 14.56
CA ALA A 185 18.93 12.43 15.14
C ALA A 185 18.10 11.40 15.94
N ARG A 186 16.89 11.76 16.40
CA ARG A 186 15.99 10.84 17.12
C ARG A 186 15.38 9.77 16.23
N PHE A 187 15.44 9.96 14.91
CA PHE A 187 14.88 9.08 13.90
C PHE A 187 15.96 8.42 13.04
N VAL A 188 17.22 8.50 13.48
CA VAL A 188 18.40 7.96 12.79
C VAL A 188 18.83 6.67 13.47
N HIS A 189 19.01 5.62 12.69
CA HIS A 189 19.69 4.41 13.11
C HIS A 189 21.20 4.62 12.94
N PHE A 190 21.89 4.92 14.05
CA PHE A 190 23.35 5.02 14.04
C PHE A 190 24.01 3.63 14.11
N PRO A 191 25.14 3.41 13.42
CA PRO A 191 25.85 4.36 12.56
C PRO A 191 25.12 4.68 11.24
N LEU A 192 25.00 5.96 10.91
CA LEU A 192 24.35 6.44 9.69
C LEU A 192 25.35 6.48 8.53
N ARG A 193 25.04 5.82 7.42
CA ARG A 193 25.85 5.90 6.20
C ARG A 193 25.42 7.09 5.34
N VAL A 194 26.36 7.94 4.96
CA VAL A 194 26.16 9.03 4.00
C VAL A 194 26.96 8.76 2.74
N ASN A 195 26.27 8.55 1.62
CA ASN A 195 26.87 8.40 0.30
C ASN A 195 26.97 9.78 -0.37
N TRP A 196 28.16 10.11 -0.87
CA TRP A 196 28.46 11.36 -1.59
C TRP A 196 28.54 11.16 -3.11
N GLY A 197 28.30 9.93 -3.58
CA GLY A 197 28.46 9.46 -4.95
C GLY A 197 28.67 7.95 -4.97
N ALA A 198 28.92 7.37 -6.14
CA ALA A 198 29.02 5.91 -6.29
C ALA A 198 30.18 5.25 -5.52
N ALA A 199 31.30 5.97 -5.35
CA ALA A 199 32.52 5.41 -4.75
C ALA A 199 32.88 6.01 -3.38
N ARG A 200 32.17 7.05 -2.94
CA ARG A 200 32.50 7.77 -1.69
C ARG A 200 31.34 7.68 -0.73
N HIS A 201 31.58 7.04 0.40
CA HIS A 201 30.68 7.03 1.54
C HIS A 201 31.43 7.41 2.81
N GLU A 202 30.68 7.81 3.82
CA GLU A 202 31.15 8.14 5.15
C GLU A 202 30.15 7.61 6.17
N THR A 203 30.64 7.29 7.35
CA THR A 203 29.82 6.90 8.48
C THR A 203 29.75 8.04 9.48
N ILE A 204 28.53 8.36 9.92
CA ILE A 204 28.23 9.27 11.00
C ILE A 204 27.82 8.40 12.20
N ASP A 205 28.62 8.36 13.27
CA ASP A 205 28.46 7.39 14.35
C ASP A 205 27.52 7.87 15.46
N SER A 206 27.18 9.16 15.48
CA SER A 206 26.39 9.73 16.58
C SER A 206 25.61 10.98 16.19
N ALA A 207 24.65 11.34 17.04
CA ALA A 207 23.88 12.57 16.93
C ALA A 207 24.77 13.83 16.92
N ASN A 208 25.83 13.85 17.73
CA ASN A 208 26.77 14.98 17.77
C ASN A 208 27.54 15.12 16.45
N GLN A 209 27.98 14.00 15.88
CA GLN A 209 28.65 14.00 14.57
C GLN A 209 27.68 14.37 13.45
N LEU A 210 26.41 13.95 13.52
CA LEU A 210 25.37 14.37 12.58
C LEU A 210 25.17 15.90 12.63
N ALA A 211 25.06 16.46 13.84
CA ALA A 211 24.91 17.91 14.03
C ALA A 211 26.14 18.68 13.50
N ALA A 212 27.35 18.20 13.76
CA ALA A 212 28.58 18.80 13.26
C ALA A 212 28.68 18.77 11.72
N ASN A 213 28.09 17.76 11.07
CA ASN A 213 28.12 17.59 9.62
C ASN A 213 26.84 18.07 8.91
N TRP A 214 25.91 18.67 9.64
CA TRP A 214 24.55 18.93 9.17
C TRP A 214 24.50 19.70 7.85
N HIS A 215 25.16 20.85 7.75
CA HIS A 215 25.13 21.68 6.55
C HIS A 215 25.85 21.06 5.35
N ARG A 216 26.78 20.14 5.59
CA ARG A 216 27.46 19.39 4.52
C ARG A 216 26.53 18.33 3.93
N ILE A 217 25.73 17.67 4.75
CA ILE A 217 24.79 16.62 4.34
C ILE A 217 23.52 17.23 3.74
N PHE A 218 22.89 18.16 4.47
CA PHE A 218 21.62 18.79 4.12
C PHE A 218 21.85 20.11 3.36
N THR A 219 22.48 20.00 2.20
CA THR A 219 22.68 21.13 1.28
C THR A 219 21.33 21.70 0.81
N PRO A 220 21.27 22.94 0.30
CA PRO A 220 20.06 23.48 -0.32
C PRO A 220 19.50 22.57 -1.43
N ARG A 221 20.37 21.91 -2.20
CA ARG A 221 20.00 20.95 -3.25
C ARG A 221 19.37 19.68 -2.68
N TYR A 222 19.95 19.14 -1.61
CA TYR A 222 19.38 17.98 -0.92
C TYR A 222 17.99 18.33 -0.34
N LEU A 223 17.87 19.46 0.35
CA LEU A 223 16.60 19.92 0.91
C LEU A 223 15.55 20.24 -0.17
N ALA A 224 15.95 20.76 -1.33
CA ALA A 224 15.03 20.93 -2.46
C ALA A 224 14.49 19.59 -2.95
N ALA A 225 15.37 18.60 -3.14
CA ALA A 225 14.94 17.25 -3.54
C ALA A 225 14.08 16.57 -2.46
N LEU A 226 14.38 16.80 -1.17
CA LEU A 226 13.58 16.29 -0.06
C LEU A 226 12.17 16.90 -0.06
N ARG A 227 12.00 18.19 -0.39
CA ARG A 227 10.66 18.82 -0.50
C ARG A 227 9.79 18.22 -1.61
N ASP A 228 10.40 17.64 -2.64
CA ASP A 228 9.68 16.94 -3.71
C ASP A 228 9.43 15.46 -3.40
N ALA A 229 10.07 14.91 -2.35
CA ALA A 229 9.84 13.58 -1.86
C ALA A 229 8.62 13.50 -0.93
N VAL A 230 8.08 12.30 -0.76
CA VAL A 230 6.97 12.02 0.15
C VAL A 230 7.30 10.86 1.09
N PRO A 231 7.22 11.10 2.42
CA PRO A 231 7.42 10.06 3.44
C PRO A 231 6.11 9.32 3.74
N HIS A 232 5.47 8.79 2.69
CA HIS A 232 4.22 8.02 2.74
C HIS A 232 4.18 7.07 1.53
N ASP A 233 3.69 5.85 1.69
CA ASP A 233 3.75 4.79 0.67
C ASP A 233 5.15 4.61 0.07
N MET A 234 6.19 4.73 0.91
CA MET A 234 7.57 4.60 0.44
C MET A 234 7.84 3.18 -0.09
N PRO A 235 8.38 3.02 -1.32
CA PRO A 235 8.62 1.71 -1.89
C PRO A 235 9.65 0.91 -1.09
N VAL A 236 9.36 -0.37 -0.88
CA VAL A 236 10.27 -1.32 -0.24
C VAL A 236 11.27 -1.86 -1.27
N ILE A 237 12.56 -1.70 -0.99
CA ILE A 237 13.66 -2.07 -1.87
C ILE A 237 14.53 -3.12 -1.16
N ARG A 238 14.90 -4.18 -1.89
CA ARG A 238 15.73 -5.31 -1.40
C ARG A 238 15.18 -5.99 -0.15
N SER A 239 13.87 -5.89 0.10
CA SER A 239 13.20 -6.45 1.29
C SER A 239 13.84 -5.99 2.62
N GLN A 240 14.45 -4.80 2.64
CA GLN A 240 15.20 -4.31 3.80
C GLN A 240 15.00 -2.82 4.06
N TYR A 241 14.68 -2.05 3.02
CA TYR A 241 14.61 -0.60 3.14
C TYR A 241 13.33 -0.04 2.56
N ALA A 242 12.68 0.86 3.28
CA ALA A 242 11.73 1.78 2.70
C ALA A 242 12.50 2.98 2.14
N MET A 243 12.26 3.31 0.87
CA MET A 243 13.04 4.31 0.17
C MET A 243 12.27 5.62 0.02
N LEU A 244 12.81 6.70 0.58
CA LEU A 244 12.28 8.04 0.41
C LEU A 244 12.90 8.73 -0.81
N GLY A 245 12.03 9.25 -1.68
CA GLY A 245 12.37 10.19 -2.76
C GLY A 245 13.50 9.71 -3.67
N ALA A 246 13.22 8.80 -4.60
CA ALA A 246 14.18 8.27 -5.58
C ALA A 246 15.58 7.93 -4.97
N GLY A 247 15.60 7.43 -3.73
CA GLY A 247 16.81 7.05 -3.02
C GLY A 247 17.52 8.16 -2.24
N LEU A 248 16.84 9.23 -1.86
CA LEU A 248 17.43 10.28 -1.00
C LEU A 248 17.76 9.75 0.41
N ALA A 249 16.89 8.91 0.95
CA ALA A 249 17.06 8.28 2.25
C ALA A 249 16.48 6.86 2.24
N PHE A 250 17.04 5.98 3.07
CA PHE A 250 16.59 4.61 3.25
C PHE A 250 16.35 4.32 4.73
N PHE A 251 15.16 3.81 5.03
CA PHE A 251 14.70 3.55 6.38
C PHE A 251 14.62 2.05 6.63
N THR A 252 15.07 1.64 7.81
CA THR A 252 14.83 0.33 8.40
C THR A 252 13.82 0.46 9.55
N ASP A 253 13.53 -0.65 10.23
CA ASP A 253 12.69 -0.70 11.44
C ASP A 253 13.17 0.27 12.54
N LYS A 254 14.45 0.64 12.55
CA LYS A 254 15.05 1.53 13.56
C LYS A 254 15.10 3.00 13.17
N GLY A 255 14.84 3.35 11.90
CA GLY A 255 14.93 4.72 11.39
C GLY A 255 15.80 4.83 10.14
N VAL A 256 16.22 6.05 9.82
CA VAL A 256 17.07 6.27 8.64
C VAL A 256 18.46 5.72 8.89
N GLU A 257 18.93 4.88 7.97
CA GLU A 257 20.24 4.23 8.04
C GLU A 257 21.17 4.71 6.93
N VAL A 258 20.61 5.15 5.80
CA VAL A 258 21.39 5.61 4.64
C VAL A 258 20.83 6.92 4.10
N LEU A 259 21.72 7.89 3.86
CA LEU A 259 21.45 9.10 3.11
C LEU A 259 22.29 9.14 1.84
N ASN A 260 21.67 9.49 0.71
CA ASN A 260 22.40 9.82 -0.51
C ASN A 260 22.46 11.35 -0.62
N ALA A 261 23.54 11.93 -0.11
CA ALA A 261 23.75 13.37 -0.15
C ALA A 261 23.84 13.87 -1.59
N LYS A 262 23.24 15.04 -1.86
CA LYS A 262 23.32 15.71 -3.15
C LYS A 262 24.23 16.92 -3.01
N GLN A 263 25.35 16.91 -3.74
CA GLN A 263 26.24 18.06 -3.87
C GLN A 263 25.71 19.02 -4.94
#